data_AF-A0A7R8ZUD8-F1
#
_entry.id   AF-A0A7R8ZUD8-F1
#
_cell.length_a   1.000
_cell.length_b   1.000
_cell.length_c   1.000
_cell.angle_alpha   90.00
_cell.angle_beta   90.00
_cell.angle_gamma   90.00
#
_symmetry.space_group_name_H-M   'P 1'
#
loop_
_entity.id
_entity.type
_entity.pdbx_description
1 polymer ?
#
loop_
_entity_poly.entity_id
_entity_poly.type
_entity_poly.pdbx_seq_one_letter_code
_entity_poly.pdbx_strand_id
1 'polypeptide(L)'
;MRAREELLENVNFGDDISDLLPIIHEGKSDSATMDMVLELLLMTGRELPEVMMMMVPEAWEKHATMSDAKKAFYEYNSTIMEPWDGPASIPFTDGNYLGAILDRNGLRPSRYTVTKDGFVIMSSETGVLDTPPENVKYHGRLEPGRMFLVDMNKGEIIDDEEVTNPPLDGIREEIVTDISLAIGADFNIFDINEDHCNKLRVQNPVLTTDDIHRIKHFDKPSLKAATIPMLFERKRGTNGMIDALEQMVDESEKAINHGAHLLILSDRGFNEEYAPIPALLACSYVHHAMNHRKKRSKCAIIIESAEPREVHHFATLFGYGASAVCPYLVYEVIDEMIQNGHLEIELDEAIDNFQKAVGAGVIKVMNKIGISTLHSYRAAQIFEALGLRKEFAEKYFPFTATRIEGVGILEVHEEVCRRIDKAFPSNENLSDAPLEMGGEYRWRRDGERHMFNPITVAKLQEAVRQNKPVAYEEYAKMVNEQATRLMTIRGLMEFTDFDPIPLDEVEPWTEIVKRFKTGAMSYGSISQEAHETLAVAMNRIGGYDGGTGASPMTSLKHAGLPWELGLSEAQQTLVMNDLRSRVVLECDGQLKT
;
A
#
# COMPACT_ATOMS: atom_id res chain seq x y z
N MET A 1 -16.99 -0.88 -7.23
CA MET A 1 -18.49 -0.85 -7.25
C MET A 1 -19.12 0.45 -7.77
N ARG A 2 -18.87 1.65 -7.21
CA ARG A 2 -19.54 2.92 -7.66
C ARG A 2 -19.53 3.14 -9.18
N ALA A 3 -18.40 2.91 -9.84
CA ALA A 3 -18.31 3.01 -11.30
C ALA A 3 -19.12 1.92 -12.03
N ARG A 4 -19.36 0.77 -11.42
CA ARG A 4 -20.14 -0.34 -12.01
C ARG A 4 -21.65 -0.10 -11.90
N GLU A 5 -22.09 0.69 -10.92
CA GLU A 5 -23.51 1.07 -10.77
C GLU A 5 -24.05 1.79 -12.02
N GLU A 6 -23.18 2.44 -12.80
CA GLU A 6 -23.56 3.11 -14.05
C GLU A 6 -23.85 2.15 -15.22
N LEU A 7 -23.45 0.87 -15.09
CA LEU A 7 -23.62 -0.18 -16.09
C LEU A 7 -24.71 -1.19 -15.71
N LEU A 8 -25.32 -1.06 -14.53
CA LEU A 8 -26.31 -2.03 -14.07
C LEU A 8 -27.58 -1.92 -14.92
N GLU A 9 -27.83 -2.96 -15.69
CA GLU A 9 -29.07 -3.19 -16.42
C GLU A 9 -29.49 -4.64 -16.14
N ASN A 10 -30.79 -4.89 -15.92
CA ASN A 10 -31.26 -6.25 -15.71
C ASN A 10 -32.68 -6.42 -16.25
N VAL A 11 -32.86 -7.44 -17.08
CA VAL A 11 -34.14 -7.74 -17.74
C VAL A 11 -35.25 -8.07 -16.72
N ASN A 12 -34.90 -8.65 -15.58
CA ASN A 12 -35.85 -9.07 -14.55
C ASN A 12 -36.27 -7.93 -13.61
N PHE A 13 -35.39 -6.95 -13.35
CA PHE A 13 -35.69 -5.80 -12.50
C PHE A 13 -36.28 -4.62 -13.29
N GLY A 14 -36.00 -4.51 -14.60
CA GLY A 14 -36.50 -3.41 -15.41
C GLY A 14 -36.14 -2.03 -14.83
N ASP A 15 -37.14 -1.15 -14.71
CA ASP A 15 -36.96 0.20 -14.16
C ASP A 15 -36.72 0.22 -12.63
N ASP A 16 -37.10 -0.85 -11.92
CA ASP A 16 -36.99 -0.97 -10.46
C ASP A 16 -35.53 -1.15 -9.99
N ILE A 17 -34.58 -1.38 -10.91
CA ILE A 17 -33.15 -1.45 -10.59
C ILE A 17 -32.63 -0.16 -9.94
N SER A 18 -33.30 0.96 -10.22
CA SER A 18 -32.99 2.26 -9.63
C SER A 18 -33.26 2.32 -8.12
N ASP A 19 -34.17 1.50 -7.59
CA ASP A 19 -34.46 1.42 -6.16
C ASP A 19 -33.36 0.71 -5.36
N LEU A 20 -32.50 -0.07 -6.04
CA LEU A 20 -31.34 -0.73 -5.42
C LEU A 20 -30.15 0.25 -5.23
N LEU A 21 -30.17 1.41 -5.90
CA LEU A 21 -29.04 2.34 -5.89
C LEU A 21 -29.12 3.32 -4.70
N PRO A 22 -27.99 3.62 -4.02
CA PRO A 22 -26.67 3.03 -4.21
C PRO A 22 -26.57 1.64 -3.56
N ILE A 23 -25.84 0.72 -4.19
CA ILE A 23 -25.60 -0.63 -3.68
C ILE A 23 -24.80 -0.57 -2.38
N ILE A 24 -23.80 0.32 -2.34
CA ILE A 24 -22.98 0.52 -1.15
C ILE A 24 -23.46 1.78 -0.42
N HIS A 25 -24.04 1.59 0.76
CA HIS A 25 -24.42 2.68 1.65
C HIS A 25 -23.25 3.23 2.46
N GLU A 26 -23.18 4.56 2.57
CA GLU A 26 -22.17 5.23 3.40
C GLU A 26 -22.34 4.93 4.90
N GLY A 27 -21.24 4.85 5.63
CA GLY A 27 -21.22 4.61 7.08
C GLY A 27 -21.48 3.16 7.50
N LYS A 28 -21.60 2.22 6.56
CA LYS A 28 -21.64 0.78 6.83
C LYS A 28 -20.24 0.21 7.03
N SER A 29 -20.14 -0.91 7.74
CA SER A 29 -18.87 -1.63 7.88
C SER A 29 -18.47 -2.29 6.56
N ASP A 30 -17.18 -2.60 6.43
CA ASP A 30 -16.62 -3.41 5.35
C ASP A 30 -17.40 -4.72 5.12
N SER A 31 -17.74 -5.43 6.19
CA SER A 31 -18.46 -6.71 6.14
C SER A 31 -19.89 -6.53 5.62
N ALA A 32 -20.58 -5.46 6.03
CA ALA A 32 -21.90 -5.14 5.51
C ALA A 32 -21.83 -4.71 4.03
N THR A 33 -20.77 -4.00 3.63
CA THR A 33 -20.52 -3.64 2.24
C THR A 33 -20.25 -4.87 1.37
N MET A 34 -19.52 -5.86 1.89
CA MET A 34 -19.33 -7.14 1.23
C MET A 34 -20.66 -7.90 1.07
N ASP A 35 -21.47 -7.97 2.13
CA ASP A 35 -22.77 -8.64 2.13
C ASP A 35 -23.75 -8.05 1.09
N MET A 36 -23.82 -6.72 0.99
CA MET A 36 -24.65 -6.05 -0.03
C MET A 36 -24.22 -6.39 -1.47
N VAL A 37 -22.91 -6.50 -1.72
CA VAL A 37 -22.39 -6.87 -3.05
C VAL A 37 -22.58 -8.36 -3.33
N LEU A 38 -22.40 -9.21 -2.31
CA LEU A 38 -22.70 -10.64 -2.38
C LEU A 38 -24.15 -10.87 -2.78
N GLU A 39 -25.10 -10.19 -2.12
CA GLU A 39 -26.52 -10.29 -2.42
C GLU A 39 -26.84 -9.84 -3.85
N LEU A 40 -26.26 -8.71 -4.30
CA LEU A 40 -26.39 -8.25 -5.68
C LEU A 40 -25.90 -9.30 -6.70
N LEU A 41 -24.76 -9.93 -6.42
CA LEU A 41 -24.18 -10.94 -7.30
C LEU A 41 -25.01 -12.24 -7.32
N LEU A 42 -25.62 -12.63 -6.20
CA LEU A 42 -26.57 -13.76 -6.18
C LEU A 42 -27.81 -13.49 -7.06
N MET A 43 -28.28 -12.24 -7.12
CA MET A 43 -29.39 -11.85 -8.00
C MET A 43 -29.07 -12.01 -9.50
N THR A 44 -27.81 -12.20 -9.88
CA THR A 44 -27.41 -12.51 -11.25
C THR A 44 -27.73 -13.95 -11.67
N GLY A 45 -28.16 -14.81 -10.72
CA GLY A 45 -28.39 -16.23 -10.93
C GLY A 45 -27.16 -17.10 -10.71
N ARG A 46 -26.06 -16.52 -10.22
CA ARG A 46 -24.85 -17.25 -9.78
C ARG A 46 -25.10 -17.95 -8.45
N GLU A 47 -24.48 -19.11 -8.30
CA GLU A 47 -24.53 -19.88 -7.06
C GLU A 47 -23.63 -19.24 -5.99
N LEU A 48 -23.98 -19.37 -4.72
CA LEU A 48 -23.22 -18.79 -3.61
C LEU A 48 -21.71 -19.14 -3.62
N PRO A 49 -21.29 -20.40 -3.84
CA PRO A 49 -19.86 -20.73 -3.93
C PRO A 49 -19.16 -19.99 -5.07
N GLU A 50 -19.81 -19.83 -6.21
CA GLU A 50 -19.26 -19.12 -7.37
C GLU A 50 -19.00 -17.65 -7.04
N VAL A 51 -19.97 -16.99 -6.41
CA VAL A 51 -19.85 -15.59 -6.01
C VAL A 51 -18.75 -15.41 -4.97
N MET A 52 -18.67 -16.31 -3.98
CA MET A 52 -17.61 -16.26 -2.97
C MET A 52 -16.22 -16.44 -3.59
N MET A 53 -16.06 -17.36 -4.56
CA MET A 53 -14.81 -17.53 -5.31
C MET A 53 -14.47 -16.32 -6.21
N MET A 54 -15.47 -15.60 -6.69
CA MET A 54 -15.30 -14.37 -7.47
C MET A 54 -14.87 -13.18 -6.59
N MET A 55 -15.46 -13.04 -5.40
CA MET A 55 -15.13 -11.94 -4.48
C MET A 55 -13.84 -12.19 -3.70
N VAL A 56 -13.60 -13.43 -3.26
CA VAL A 56 -12.42 -13.85 -2.48
C VAL A 56 -11.70 -14.99 -3.22
N PRO A 57 -11.05 -14.69 -4.36
CA PRO A 57 -10.38 -15.71 -5.15
C PRO A 57 -9.14 -16.27 -4.47
N GLU A 58 -8.86 -17.55 -4.74
CA GLU A 58 -7.56 -18.17 -4.47
C GLU A 58 -6.44 -17.44 -5.23
N ALA A 59 -5.20 -17.52 -4.75
CA ALA A 59 -4.06 -17.12 -5.57
C ALA A 59 -3.88 -18.11 -6.73
N TRP A 60 -4.18 -17.66 -7.96
CA TRP A 60 -4.29 -18.53 -9.14
C TRP A 60 -3.24 -18.20 -10.21
N GLU A 61 -2.77 -16.96 -10.27
CA GLU A 61 -1.96 -16.40 -11.36
C GLU A 61 -0.64 -17.14 -11.54
N LYS A 62 -0.02 -17.52 -10.42
CA LYS A 62 1.28 -18.22 -10.37
C LYS A 62 1.14 -19.66 -9.87
N HIS A 63 -0.08 -20.19 -9.80
CA HIS A 63 -0.35 -21.51 -9.24
C HIS A 63 -0.01 -22.63 -10.24
N ALA A 64 1.10 -23.35 -10.02
CA ALA A 64 1.61 -24.33 -10.98
C ALA A 64 0.68 -25.53 -11.19
N THR A 65 0.06 -26.05 -10.12
CA THR A 65 -0.71 -27.31 -10.13
C THR A 65 -2.23 -27.15 -10.26
N MET A 66 -2.73 -25.92 -10.39
CA MET A 66 -4.17 -25.66 -10.51
C MET A 66 -4.64 -26.07 -11.91
N SER A 67 -5.81 -26.70 -12.00
CA SER A 67 -6.39 -27.15 -13.27
C SER A 67 -6.67 -25.98 -14.22
N ASP A 68 -6.56 -26.22 -15.53
CA ASP A 68 -6.78 -25.19 -16.54
C ASP A 68 -8.21 -24.63 -16.49
N ALA A 69 -9.20 -25.47 -16.14
CA ALA A 69 -10.59 -25.03 -15.97
C ALA A 69 -10.75 -24.06 -14.79
N LYS A 70 -10.11 -24.33 -13.64
CA LYS A 70 -10.17 -23.46 -12.46
C LYS A 70 -9.40 -22.15 -12.70
N LYS A 71 -8.25 -22.22 -13.39
CA LYS A 71 -7.52 -21.01 -13.84
C LYS A 71 -8.34 -20.16 -14.79
N ALA A 72 -8.97 -20.76 -15.80
CA ALA A 72 -9.82 -20.04 -16.74
C ALA A 72 -11.03 -19.37 -16.04
N PHE A 73 -11.60 -20.04 -15.03
CA PHE A 73 -12.65 -19.46 -14.18
C PHE A 73 -12.16 -18.20 -13.46
N TYR A 74 -11.01 -18.27 -12.77
CA TYR A 74 -10.48 -17.09 -12.07
C TYR A 74 -10.03 -15.99 -13.03
N GLU A 75 -9.42 -16.34 -14.17
CA GLU A 75 -9.03 -15.38 -15.19
C GLU A 75 -10.24 -14.61 -15.71
N TYR A 76 -11.32 -15.31 -16.07
CA TYR A 76 -12.58 -14.69 -16.47
C TYR A 76 -13.12 -13.76 -15.38
N ASN A 77 -13.29 -14.25 -14.16
CA ASN A 77 -13.87 -13.46 -13.06
C ASN A 77 -13.01 -12.27 -12.64
N SER A 78 -11.68 -12.35 -12.80
CA SER A 78 -10.76 -11.23 -12.57
C SER A 78 -10.99 -10.07 -13.54
N THR A 79 -11.60 -10.32 -14.71
CA THR A 79 -12.01 -9.24 -15.62
C THR A 79 -13.29 -8.54 -15.17
N ILE A 80 -14.10 -9.21 -14.33
CA ILE A 80 -15.40 -8.73 -13.87
C ILE A 80 -15.28 -8.02 -12.53
N MET A 81 -14.49 -8.55 -11.58
CA MET A 81 -14.42 -8.04 -10.22
C MET A 81 -13.00 -8.09 -9.68
N GLU A 82 -12.62 -7.02 -9.01
CA GLU A 82 -11.42 -6.94 -8.20
C GLU A 82 -11.55 -7.82 -6.93
N PRO A 83 -10.50 -8.52 -6.48
CA PRO A 83 -10.55 -9.26 -5.23
C PRO A 83 -10.85 -8.34 -4.05
N TRP A 84 -11.70 -8.81 -3.13
CA TRP A 84 -11.96 -8.15 -1.85
C TRP A 84 -10.93 -8.66 -0.83
N ASP A 85 -9.77 -8.01 -0.84
CA ASP A 85 -8.59 -8.46 -0.08
C ASP A 85 -8.58 -7.96 1.36
N GLY A 86 -7.89 -8.70 2.23
CA GLY A 86 -7.74 -8.41 3.65
C GLY A 86 -7.88 -9.65 4.53
N PRO A 87 -7.46 -9.59 5.81
CA PRO A 87 -7.51 -10.73 6.72
C PRO A 87 -8.96 -11.18 7.02
N ALA A 88 -9.39 -12.32 6.47
CA ALA A 88 -10.79 -12.71 6.53
C ALA A 88 -10.99 -14.23 6.66
N SER A 89 -11.91 -14.61 7.55
CA SER A 89 -12.54 -15.93 7.60
C SER A 89 -14.04 -15.69 7.57
N ILE A 90 -14.66 -15.98 6.43
CA ILE A 90 -16.03 -15.53 6.14
C ILE A 90 -16.94 -16.75 6.12
N PRO A 91 -17.75 -16.98 7.17
CA PRO A 91 -18.85 -17.93 7.09
C PRO A 91 -19.97 -17.34 6.24
N PHE A 92 -20.62 -18.18 5.42
CA PHE A 92 -21.70 -17.76 4.53
C PHE A 92 -22.76 -18.84 4.39
N THR A 93 -23.99 -18.43 4.05
CA THR A 93 -25.09 -19.35 3.70
C THR A 93 -26.21 -18.63 2.94
N ASP A 94 -26.86 -19.35 2.04
CA ASP A 94 -28.12 -18.98 1.38
C ASP A 94 -29.28 -19.93 1.77
N GLY A 95 -29.04 -20.82 2.73
CA GLY A 95 -29.95 -21.90 3.13
C GLY A 95 -29.79 -23.20 2.34
N ASN A 96 -29.28 -23.17 1.11
CA ASN A 96 -28.97 -24.36 0.31
C ASN A 96 -27.52 -24.82 0.55
N TYR A 97 -26.62 -23.86 0.67
CA TYR A 97 -25.22 -24.07 0.99
C TYR A 97 -24.89 -23.43 2.33
N LEU A 98 -24.02 -24.09 3.09
CA LEU A 98 -23.40 -23.55 4.29
C LEU A 98 -21.89 -23.74 4.14
N GLY A 99 -21.11 -22.70 4.39
CA GLY A 99 -19.67 -22.82 4.25
C GLY A 99 -18.90 -21.71 4.91
N ALA A 100 -17.59 -21.77 4.73
CA ALA A 100 -16.71 -20.64 4.97
C ALA A 100 -15.59 -20.60 3.93
N ILE A 101 -15.09 -19.40 3.68
CA ILE A 101 -13.91 -19.17 2.86
C ILE A 101 -12.87 -18.40 3.67
N LEU A 102 -11.62 -18.74 3.43
CA LEU A 102 -10.49 -18.02 3.99
C LEU A 102 -9.88 -17.11 2.94
N ASP A 103 -9.41 -15.94 3.37
CA ASP A 103 -8.67 -15.04 2.49
C ASP A 103 -7.47 -15.74 1.84
N ARG A 104 -6.99 -15.18 0.74
CA ARG A 104 -5.93 -15.77 -0.08
C ARG A 104 -4.61 -16.02 0.66
N ASN A 105 -4.36 -15.28 1.74
CA ASN A 105 -3.16 -15.37 2.56
C ASN A 105 -3.39 -16.20 3.83
N GLY A 106 -4.64 -16.53 4.15
CA GLY A 106 -5.02 -17.28 5.34
C GLY A 106 -4.65 -16.59 6.64
N LEU A 107 -4.90 -15.28 6.72
CA LEU A 107 -4.45 -14.44 7.84
C LEU A 107 -5.33 -14.58 9.08
N ARG A 108 -6.45 -15.30 9.00
CA ARG A 108 -7.33 -15.62 10.13
C ARG A 108 -7.38 -17.14 10.38
N PRO A 109 -7.47 -17.57 11.66
CA PRO A 109 -7.67 -18.97 11.95
C PRO A 109 -9.13 -19.37 11.64
N SER A 110 -9.31 -20.53 11.01
CA SER A 110 -10.62 -21.17 10.84
C SER A 110 -10.47 -22.68 10.97
N ARG A 111 -11.16 -23.24 11.95
CA ARG A 111 -11.06 -24.63 12.40
C ARG A 111 -12.44 -25.27 12.34
N TYR A 112 -12.49 -26.52 11.95
CA TYR A 112 -13.75 -27.26 11.94
C TYR A 112 -13.62 -28.67 12.52
N THR A 113 -14.71 -29.15 13.09
CA THR A 113 -14.85 -30.48 13.68
C THR A 113 -16.04 -31.16 13.05
N VAL A 114 -15.81 -32.34 12.48
CA VAL A 114 -16.88 -33.19 11.96
C VAL A 114 -17.13 -34.30 12.95
N THR A 115 -18.38 -34.51 13.29
CA THR A 115 -18.82 -35.51 14.28
C THR A 115 -19.38 -36.77 13.61
N LYS A 116 -19.48 -37.87 14.34
CA LYS A 116 -19.96 -39.17 13.82
C LYS A 116 -21.48 -39.19 13.64
N ASP A 117 -22.20 -38.35 14.36
CA ASP A 117 -23.64 -38.13 14.24
C ASP A 117 -24.01 -37.07 13.18
N GLY A 118 -23.03 -36.56 12.43
CA GLY A 118 -23.25 -35.79 11.20
C GLY A 118 -23.28 -34.27 11.36
N PHE A 119 -22.91 -33.74 12.53
CA PHE A 119 -22.73 -32.30 12.72
C PHE A 119 -21.34 -31.82 12.28
N VAL A 120 -21.31 -30.59 11.76
CA VAL A 120 -20.10 -29.83 11.50
C VAL A 120 -20.09 -28.60 12.41
N ILE A 121 -19.00 -28.42 13.16
CA ILE A 121 -18.79 -27.26 14.03
C ILE A 121 -17.61 -26.49 13.47
N MET A 122 -17.81 -25.24 13.06
CA MET A 122 -16.76 -24.37 12.57
C MET A 122 -16.61 -23.12 13.43
N SER A 123 -15.37 -22.75 13.74
CA SER A 123 -15.06 -21.57 14.55
C SER A 123 -13.63 -21.09 14.32
N SER A 124 -13.29 -19.89 14.81
CA SER A 124 -11.92 -19.38 14.81
C SER A 124 -10.97 -20.22 15.66
N GLU A 125 -11.50 -20.95 16.64
CA GLU A 125 -10.73 -21.76 17.58
C GLU A 125 -11.32 -23.18 17.71
N THR A 126 -10.49 -24.13 18.15
CA THR A 126 -10.95 -25.47 18.50
C THR A 126 -11.46 -25.52 19.94
N GLY A 127 -12.51 -26.30 20.21
CA GLY A 127 -13.02 -26.49 21.57
C GLY A 127 -14.04 -25.45 22.03
N VAL A 128 -14.60 -24.65 21.12
CA VAL A 128 -15.63 -23.65 21.42
C VAL A 128 -16.95 -24.30 21.88
N LEU A 129 -17.24 -25.52 21.40
CA LEU A 129 -18.36 -26.34 21.87
C LEU A 129 -17.83 -27.62 22.51
N ASP A 130 -18.44 -28.00 23.63
CA ASP A 130 -18.15 -29.26 24.32
C ASP A 130 -18.62 -30.43 23.45
N THR A 131 -17.66 -31.14 22.85
CA THR A 131 -17.90 -32.26 21.94
C THR A 131 -17.19 -33.49 22.52
N PRO A 132 -17.92 -34.56 22.90
CA PRO A 132 -17.31 -35.76 23.44
C PRO A 132 -16.26 -36.32 22.45
N PRO A 133 -15.02 -36.60 22.89
CA PRO A 133 -13.95 -37.07 22.00
C PRO A 133 -14.34 -38.32 21.20
N GLU A 134 -15.16 -39.21 21.78
CA GLU A 134 -15.69 -40.40 21.12
C GLU A 134 -16.63 -40.11 19.95
N ASN A 135 -17.27 -38.93 19.92
CA ASN A 135 -18.18 -38.50 18.86
C ASN A 135 -17.46 -37.71 17.75
N VAL A 136 -16.20 -37.34 17.94
CA VAL A 136 -15.41 -36.68 16.89
C VAL A 136 -15.07 -37.70 15.80
N LYS A 137 -15.42 -37.38 14.54
CA LYS A 137 -14.99 -38.13 13.36
C LYS A 137 -13.60 -37.69 12.94
N TYR A 138 -13.40 -36.38 12.75
CA TYR A 138 -12.09 -35.76 12.50
C TYR A 138 -12.12 -34.24 12.75
N HIS A 139 -10.92 -33.64 12.89
CA HIS A 139 -10.73 -32.19 12.92
C HIS A 139 -10.03 -31.73 11.65
N GLY A 140 -10.38 -30.54 11.17
CA GLY A 140 -9.75 -29.90 10.03
C GLY A 140 -9.52 -28.41 10.28
N ARG A 141 -8.88 -27.77 9.31
CA ARG A 141 -8.71 -26.32 9.23
C ARG A 141 -8.89 -25.88 7.79
N LEU A 142 -9.37 -24.65 7.59
CA LEU A 142 -9.27 -24.05 6.27
C LEU A 142 -7.83 -23.62 6.02
N GLU A 143 -7.40 -23.76 4.77
CA GLU A 143 -6.10 -23.32 4.29
C GLU A 143 -6.27 -22.01 3.48
N PRO A 144 -5.18 -21.24 3.25
CA PRO A 144 -5.25 -20.00 2.49
C PRO A 144 -5.97 -20.17 1.14
N GLY A 145 -6.95 -19.29 0.88
CA GLY A 145 -7.80 -19.30 -0.32
C GLY A 145 -8.81 -20.46 -0.42
N ARG A 146 -8.77 -21.45 0.47
CA ARG A 146 -9.65 -22.62 0.38
C ARG A 146 -11.03 -22.32 0.94
N MET A 147 -12.02 -22.99 0.34
CA MET A 147 -13.41 -22.96 0.77
C MET A 147 -13.79 -24.30 1.39
N PHE A 148 -14.49 -24.26 2.53
CA PHE A 148 -15.20 -25.42 3.07
C PHE A 148 -16.69 -25.24 2.78
N LEU A 149 -17.32 -26.25 2.19
CA LEU A 149 -18.69 -26.16 1.71
C LEU A 149 -19.52 -27.40 2.08
N VAL A 150 -20.75 -27.18 2.51
CA VAL A 150 -21.76 -28.19 2.80
C VAL A 150 -22.97 -27.94 1.94
N ASP A 151 -23.40 -28.96 1.18
CA ASP A 151 -24.66 -28.95 0.46
C ASP A 151 -25.77 -29.42 1.41
N MET A 152 -26.63 -28.50 1.82
CA MET A 152 -27.70 -28.76 2.78
C MET A 152 -28.83 -29.58 2.18
N ASN A 153 -28.98 -29.58 0.85
CA ASN A 153 -30.00 -30.36 0.16
C ASN A 153 -29.60 -31.85 0.08
N LYS A 154 -28.30 -32.13 -0.11
CA LYS A 154 -27.77 -33.51 -0.10
C LYS A 154 -27.36 -33.99 1.29
N GLY A 155 -27.06 -33.07 2.21
CA GLY A 155 -26.52 -33.38 3.53
C GLY A 155 -25.06 -33.85 3.49
N GLU A 156 -24.28 -33.35 2.52
CA GLU A 156 -22.91 -33.81 2.25
C GLU A 156 -21.91 -32.65 2.28
N ILE A 157 -20.70 -32.93 2.77
CA ILE A 157 -19.56 -32.00 2.68
C ILE A 157 -18.96 -32.16 1.29
N ILE A 158 -18.74 -31.05 0.60
CA ILE A 158 -18.06 -31.02 -0.69
C ILE A 158 -16.56 -30.87 -0.41
N ASP A 159 -15.80 -31.95 -0.63
CA ASP A 159 -14.34 -31.92 -0.47
C ASP A 159 -13.69 -31.14 -1.61
N ASP A 160 -12.76 -30.27 -1.26
CA ASP A 160 -11.90 -29.55 -2.21
C ASP A 160 -10.64 -30.41 -2.45
N GLU A 161 -10.37 -30.80 -3.69
CA GLU A 161 -9.24 -31.70 -4.01
C GLU A 161 -7.87 -31.06 -3.66
N GLU A 162 -6.97 -31.91 -3.14
CA GLU A 162 -5.74 -31.58 -2.42
C GLU A 162 -4.68 -30.84 -3.27
N VAL A 163 -4.26 -29.67 -2.80
CA VAL A 163 -2.91 -29.14 -3.06
C VAL A 163 -2.37 -28.58 -1.75
N THR A 164 -1.43 -29.29 -1.16
CA THR A 164 -0.66 -28.88 0.03
C THR A 164 0.21 -27.66 -0.30
N ASN A 165 0.16 -26.59 0.51
CA ASN A 165 1.11 -25.48 0.41
C ASN A 165 1.86 -25.18 1.73
N PRO A 166 3.16 -24.81 1.67
CA PRO A 166 4.02 -24.52 2.82
C PRO A 166 3.84 -23.08 3.36
N PRO A 167 4.41 -22.76 4.55
CA PRO A 167 4.21 -21.47 5.24
C PRO A 167 4.94 -20.26 4.62
N LEU A 168 4.38 -19.07 4.89
CA LEU A 168 4.44 -17.81 4.13
C LEU A 168 5.53 -16.81 4.63
N ASP A 169 6.14 -16.05 3.71
CA ASP A 169 7.07 -14.89 3.92
C ASP A 169 7.03 -13.96 2.68
N GLY A 170 6.94 -12.63 2.81
CA GLY A 170 6.80 -11.63 1.73
C GLY A 170 7.83 -11.61 0.58
N ILE A 171 8.97 -12.32 0.68
CA ILE A 171 9.89 -12.60 -0.46
C ILE A 171 9.63 -13.99 -1.07
N ARG A 172 9.07 -14.91 -0.29
CA ARG A 172 8.66 -16.28 -0.67
C ARG A 172 7.18 -16.37 -1.10
N GLU A 173 6.39 -15.31 -0.86
CA GLU A 173 4.97 -15.10 -1.15
C GLU A 173 4.71 -14.47 -2.52
N GLU A 174 5.72 -14.43 -3.40
CA GLU A 174 5.53 -13.96 -4.77
C GLU A 174 4.35 -14.67 -5.46
N ILE A 175 4.06 -15.91 -5.08
CA ILE A 175 2.94 -16.73 -5.59
C ILE A 175 1.57 -16.11 -5.31
N VAL A 176 1.38 -15.44 -4.15
CA VAL A 176 0.09 -14.86 -3.74
C VAL A 176 -0.06 -13.39 -4.15
N THR A 177 0.98 -12.79 -4.72
CA THR A 177 0.96 -11.38 -5.14
C THR A 177 0.88 -11.25 -6.66
N ASP A 178 0.05 -10.33 -7.12
CA ASP A 178 -0.08 -10.02 -8.55
C ASP A 178 -0.14 -8.51 -8.81
N ILE A 179 0.59 -8.07 -9.82
CA ILE A 179 0.57 -6.69 -10.32
C ILE A 179 -0.02 -6.60 -11.73
N SER A 180 -0.44 -7.74 -12.31
CA SER A 180 -1.06 -7.74 -13.62
C SER A 180 -2.45 -7.12 -13.56
N LEU A 181 -2.87 -6.50 -14.66
CA LEU A 181 -4.17 -5.85 -14.77
C LEU A 181 -4.78 -6.09 -16.15
N ALA A 182 -6.07 -6.40 -16.18
CA ALA A 182 -6.87 -6.33 -17.39
C ALA A 182 -7.44 -4.90 -17.55
N ILE A 183 -7.05 -4.19 -18.61
CA ILE A 183 -7.42 -2.79 -18.84
C ILE A 183 -8.33 -2.66 -20.07
N GLY A 184 -9.37 -1.85 -19.97
CA GLY A 184 -10.40 -1.67 -21.01
C GLY A 184 -11.70 -1.18 -20.39
N ALA A 185 -12.81 -1.28 -21.13
CA ALA A 185 -14.13 -1.05 -20.57
C ALA A 185 -14.59 -2.24 -19.73
N ASP A 186 -15.29 -1.94 -18.64
CA ASP A 186 -16.12 -2.88 -17.91
C ASP A 186 -17.48 -3.01 -18.58
N PHE A 187 -18.10 -4.17 -18.39
CA PHE A 187 -19.44 -4.48 -18.85
C PHE A 187 -20.37 -4.73 -17.67
N ASN A 188 -21.66 -4.83 -17.96
CA ASN A 188 -22.68 -5.10 -16.96
C ASN A 188 -22.40 -6.41 -16.21
N ILE A 189 -22.38 -6.35 -14.88
CA ILE A 189 -22.01 -7.48 -14.03
C ILE A 189 -23.08 -8.59 -13.99
N PHE A 190 -24.32 -8.26 -14.38
CA PHE A 190 -25.40 -9.23 -14.53
C PHE A 190 -25.24 -10.13 -15.75
N ASP A 191 -24.48 -9.70 -16.75
CA ASP A 191 -24.28 -10.47 -17.98
C ASP A 191 -23.09 -11.42 -17.83
N ILE A 192 -23.32 -12.72 -18.09
CA ILE A 192 -22.27 -13.74 -18.13
C ILE A 192 -21.97 -14.05 -19.60
N ASN A 193 -21.03 -13.33 -20.20
CA ASN A 193 -20.69 -13.45 -21.62
C ASN A 193 -19.20 -13.18 -21.89
N GLU A 194 -18.77 -13.40 -23.13
CA GLU A 194 -17.38 -13.25 -23.56
C GLU A 194 -16.91 -11.79 -23.67
N ASP A 195 -17.81 -10.81 -23.61
CA ASP A 195 -17.44 -9.39 -23.78
C ASP A 195 -16.53 -8.90 -22.66
N HIS A 196 -16.71 -9.41 -21.43
CA HIS A 196 -15.82 -9.13 -20.30
C HIS A 196 -14.34 -9.42 -20.57
N CYS A 197 -14.06 -10.39 -21.46
CA CYS A 197 -12.71 -10.77 -21.85
C CYS A 197 -12.07 -9.82 -22.88
N ASN A 198 -12.81 -8.85 -23.44
CA ASN A 198 -12.29 -7.92 -24.46
C ASN A 198 -11.41 -6.80 -23.89
N LYS A 199 -10.46 -7.17 -23.01
CA LYS A 199 -9.53 -6.28 -22.32
C LYS A 199 -8.08 -6.54 -22.75
N LEU A 200 -7.23 -5.54 -22.59
CA LEU A 200 -5.78 -5.69 -22.74
C LEU A 200 -5.18 -6.16 -21.42
N ARG A 201 -4.54 -7.34 -21.41
CA ARG A 201 -3.85 -7.83 -20.22
C ARG A 201 -2.43 -7.25 -20.16
N VAL A 202 -2.16 -6.45 -19.14
CA VAL A 202 -0.87 -5.84 -18.84
C VAL A 202 -0.22 -6.64 -17.71
N GLN A 203 0.88 -7.33 -18.00
CA GLN A 203 1.58 -8.16 -17.01
C GLN A 203 2.38 -7.31 -16.02
N ASN A 204 3.10 -6.30 -16.52
CA ASN A 204 3.77 -5.31 -15.70
C ASN A 204 3.14 -3.94 -15.97
N PRO A 205 2.55 -3.28 -14.96
CA PRO A 205 1.87 -2.00 -15.12
C PRO A 205 2.85 -0.82 -15.31
N VAL A 206 4.16 -1.06 -15.17
CA VAL A 206 5.21 -0.11 -15.55
C VAL A 206 5.54 -0.35 -17.01
N LEU A 207 5.08 0.52 -17.90
CA LEU A 207 5.19 0.35 -19.35
C LEU A 207 6.48 0.96 -19.90
N THR A 208 6.93 0.43 -21.03
CA THR A 208 7.98 1.05 -21.85
C THR A 208 7.39 2.06 -22.84
N THR A 209 8.26 2.88 -23.46
CA THR A 209 7.84 3.78 -24.54
C THR A 209 7.32 3.00 -25.76
N ASP A 210 7.88 1.82 -26.04
CA ASP A 210 7.42 0.96 -27.13
C ASP A 210 6.02 0.36 -26.82
N ASP A 211 5.76 0.00 -25.57
CA ASP A 211 4.41 -0.44 -25.15
C ASP A 211 3.37 0.66 -25.38
N ILE A 212 3.68 1.91 -25.05
CA ILE A 212 2.81 3.05 -25.34
C ILE A 212 2.59 3.20 -26.86
N HIS A 213 3.65 3.06 -27.66
CA HIS A 213 3.54 3.13 -29.11
C HIS A 213 2.64 2.02 -29.67
N ARG A 214 2.79 0.78 -29.16
CA ARG A 214 1.92 -0.35 -29.51
C ARG A 214 0.47 -0.10 -29.13
N ILE A 215 0.21 0.40 -27.92
CA ILE A 215 -1.15 0.73 -27.45
C ILE A 215 -1.79 1.82 -28.31
N LYS A 216 -1.04 2.87 -28.68
CA LYS A 216 -1.53 3.97 -29.53
C LYS A 216 -1.95 3.48 -30.93
N HIS A 217 -1.30 2.45 -31.46
CA HIS A 217 -1.53 1.92 -32.80
C HIS A 217 -2.27 0.57 -32.83
N PHE A 218 -2.80 0.12 -31.68
CA PHE A 218 -3.47 -1.17 -31.59
C PHE A 218 -4.84 -1.10 -32.29
N ASP A 219 -4.97 -1.76 -33.44
CA ASP A 219 -6.17 -1.72 -34.29
C ASP A 219 -7.18 -2.79 -33.88
N LYS A 220 -7.80 -2.62 -32.70
CA LYS A 220 -8.96 -3.41 -32.27
C LYS A 220 -10.07 -2.45 -31.83
N PRO A 221 -11.30 -2.54 -32.39
CA PRO A 221 -12.40 -1.63 -32.06
C PRO A 221 -12.71 -1.53 -30.56
N SER A 222 -12.57 -2.62 -29.82
CA SER A 222 -12.81 -2.69 -28.37
C SER A 222 -11.69 -2.11 -27.51
N LEU A 223 -10.55 -1.69 -28.10
CA LEU A 223 -9.35 -1.26 -27.37
C LEU A 223 -8.68 -0.04 -28.03
N LYS A 224 -9.48 0.93 -28.45
CA LYS A 224 -8.98 2.20 -29.01
C LYS A 224 -8.39 3.10 -27.93
N ALA A 225 -7.20 3.63 -28.18
CA ALA A 225 -6.54 4.60 -27.31
C ALA A 225 -6.76 6.06 -27.76
N ALA A 226 -6.77 6.98 -26.81
CA ALA A 226 -6.73 8.43 -27.05
C ALA A 226 -5.70 9.08 -26.13
N THR A 227 -4.92 10.03 -26.66
CA THR A 227 -3.93 10.78 -25.87
C THR A 227 -4.50 12.13 -25.47
N ILE A 228 -4.45 12.45 -24.19
CA ILE A 228 -4.94 13.69 -23.59
C ILE A 228 -3.72 14.44 -23.02
N PRO A 229 -3.41 15.65 -23.52
CA PRO A 229 -2.29 16.43 -22.98
C PRO A 229 -2.54 16.87 -21.54
N MET A 230 -1.55 16.71 -20.67
CA MET A 230 -1.57 17.24 -19.30
C MET A 230 -0.70 18.49 -19.19
N LEU A 231 -0.97 19.49 -20.03
CA LEU A 231 -0.20 20.73 -20.13
C LEU A 231 -1.11 21.94 -19.87
N PHE A 232 -0.56 22.98 -19.26
CA PHE A 232 -1.25 24.26 -19.07
C PHE A 232 -0.39 25.45 -19.51
N GLU A 233 -1.04 26.50 -19.99
CA GLU A 233 -0.37 27.74 -20.40
C GLU A 233 0.03 28.57 -19.18
N ARG A 234 1.34 28.79 -18.98
CA ARG A 234 1.88 29.46 -17.79
C ARG A 234 1.42 30.90 -17.65
N LYS A 235 1.27 31.63 -18.76
CA LYS A 235 0.86 33.05 -18.78
C LYS A 235 -0.52 33.29 -18.19
N ARG A 236 -1.38 32.26 -18.18
CA ARG A 236 -2.72 32.32 -17.60
C ARG A 236 -2.73 32.10 -16.08
N GLY A 237 -1.56 31.85 -15.48
CA GLY A 237 -1.38 31.61 -14.06
C GLY A 237 -2.16 30.40 -13.57
N THR A 238 -2.56 30.42 -12.30
CA THR A 238 -3.33 29.34 -11.66
C THR A 238 -4.63 29.01 -12.41
N ASN A 239 -5.29 30.00 -13.01
CA ASN A 239 -6.49 29.77 -13.81
C ASN A 239 -6.18 28.94 -15.06
N GLY A 240 -4.99 29.09 -15.65
CA GLY A 240 -4.54 28.24 -16.76
C GLY A 240 -4.46 26.76 -16.37
N MET A 241 -3.93 26.46 -15.19
CA MET A 241 -3.86 25.08 -14.68
C MET A 241 -5.27 24.52 -14.39
N ILE A 242 -6.16 25.32 -13.78
CA ILE A 242 -7.53 24.89 -13.49
C ILE A 242 -8.30 24.63 -14.79
N ASP A 243 -8.23 25.54 -15.76
CA ASP A 243 -8.90 25.39 -17.04
C ASP A 243 -8.38 24.19 -17.82
N ALA A 244 -7.06 23.95 -17.78
CA ALA A 244 -6.46 22.79 -18.41
C ALA A 244 -6.94 21.47 -17.76
N LEU A 245 -7.06 21.42 -16.43
CA LEU A 245 -7.64 20.25 -15.75
C LEU A 245 -9.09 20.00 -16.21
N GLU A 246 -9.94 21.03 -16.27
CA GLU A 246 -11.32 20.89 -16.77
C GLU A 246 -11.34 20.46 -18.25
N GLN A 247 -10.46 21.04 -19.08
CA GLN A 247 -10.31 20.67 -20.49
C GLN A 247 -9.90 19.20 -20.64
N MET A 248 -9.00 18.69 -19.81
CA MET A 248 -8.62 17.27 -19.82
C MET A 248 -9.83 16.37 -19.57
N VAL A 249 -10.73 16.75 -18.66
CA VAL A 249 -11.96 16.00 -18.37
C VAL A 249 -12.89 16.02 -19.60
N ASP A 250 -13.07 17.19 -20.21
CA ASP A 250 -13.92 17.33 -21.40
C ASP A 250 -13.36 16.57 -22.61
N GLU A 251 -12.05 16.60 -22.83
CA GLU A 251 -11.38 15.85 -23.90
C GLU A 251 -11.42 14.35 -23.64
N SER A 252 -11.24 13.92 -22.39
CA SER A 252 -11.40 12.52 -21.98
C SER A 252 -12.82 12.03 -22.25
N GLU A 253 -13.84 12.82 -21.89
CA GLU A 253 -15.23 12.49 -22.17
C GLU A 253 -15.51 12.40 -23.67
N LYS A 254 -15.03 13.38 -24.46
CA LYS A 254 -15.15 13.36 -25.92
C LYS A 254 -14.48 12.11 -26.49
N ALA A 255 -13.29 11.75 -26.03
CA ALA A 255 -12.58 10.56 -26.50
C ALA A 255 -13.40 9.29 -26.22
N ILE A 256 -13.93 9.13 -25.00
CA ILE A 256 -14.78 8.00 -24.63
C ILE A 256 -16.04 7.93 -25.51
N ASN A 257 -16.71 9.07 -25.75
CA ASN A 257 -17.87 9.12 -26.63
C ASN A 257 -17.55 8.75 -28.08
N HIS A 258 -16.31 8.95 -28.54
CA HIS A 258 -15.81 8.51 -29.85
C HIS A 258 -15.18 7.08 -29.82
N GLY A 259 -15.49 6.31 -28.78
CA GLY A 259 -15.12 4.89 -28.64
C GLY A 259 -13.71 4.64 -28.11
N ALA A 260 -13.08 5.60 -27.44
CA ALA A 260 -11.81 5.35 -26.75
C ALA A 260 -12.04 4.61 -25.42
N HIS A 261 -11.29 3.54 -25.21
CA HIS A 261 -11.33 2.71 -24.01
C HIS A 261 -10.05 2.86 -23.18
N LEU A 262 -8.98 3.41 -23.76
CA LEU A 262 -7.70 3.65 -23.10
C LEU A 262 -7.37 5.14 -23.20
N LEU A 263 -7.34 5.85 -22.08
CA LEU A 263 -6.97 7.26 -22.00
C LEU A 263 -5.50 7.37 -21.57
N ILE A 264 -4.66 7.92 -22.44
CA ILE A 264 -3.24 8.17 -22.15
C ILE A 264 -3.09 9.64 -21.76
N LEU A 265 -2.92 9.92 -20.46
CA LEU A 265 -2.63 11.27 -19.97
C LEU A 265 -1.12 11.51 -20.11
N SER A 266 -0.72 12.52 -20.88
CA SER A 266 0.68 12.70 -21.30
C SER A 266 1.19 14.10 -21.07
N ASP A 267 2.35 14.24 -20.41
CA ASP A 267 3.07 15.53 -20.26
C ASP A 267 4.09 15.78 -21.38
N ARG A 268 4.13 14.90 -22.39
CA ARG A 268 4.98 15.14 -23.56
C ARG A 268 4.61 16.45 -24.25
N GLY A 269 5.63 17.20 -24.65
CA GLY A 269 5.46 18.47 -25.36
C GLY A 269 5.47 19.71 -24.46
N PHE A 270 5.76 19.57 -23.15
CA PHE A 270 6.03 20.72 -22.30
C PHE A 270 7.21 21.55 -22.84
N ASN A 271 7.16 22.86 -22.60
CA ASN A 271 8.16 23.83 -23.04
C ASN A 271 8.11 25.08 -22.15
N GLU A 272 8.83 26.15 -22.53
CA GLU A 272 8.87 27.39 -21.77
C GLU A 272 7.48 28.04 -21.59
N GLU A 273 6.55 27.87 -22.54
CA GLU A 273 5.20 28.45 -22.49
C GLU A 273 4.17 27.51 -21.84
N TYR A 274 4.28 26.21 -22.11
CA TYR A 274 3.36 25.17 -21.63
C TYR A 274 4.03 24.29 -20.58
N ALA A 275 3.59 24.41 -19.33
CA ALA A 275 4.09 23.62 -18.22
C ALA A 275 3.26 22.33 -18.01
N PRO A 276 3.87 21.25 -17.50
CA PRO A 276 3.15 20.02 -17.21
C PRO A 276 2.33 20.15 -15.93
N ILE A 277 1.13 19.59 -15.94
CA ILE A 277 0.31 19.38 -14.74
C ILE A 277 0.90 18.18 -13.98
N PRO A 278 1.09 18.24 -12.65
CA PRO A 278 1.60 17.11 -11.88
C PRO A 278 0.80 15.84 -12.15
N ALA A 279 1.49 14.74 -12.44
CA ALA A 279 0.85 13.53 -12.98
C ALA A 279 -0.21 12.96 -12.03
N LEU A 280 0.05 13.01 -10.72
CA LEU A 280 -0.88 12.56 -9.69
C LEU A 280 -2.14 13.43 -9.61
N LEU A 281 -1.99 14.75 -9.75
CA LEU A 281 -3.10 15.70 -9.76
C LEU A 281 -4.01 15.47 -10.97
N ALA A 282 -3.41 15.33 -12.16
CA ALA A 282 -4.11 15.02 -13.40
C ALA A 282 -4.85 13.67 -13.32
N CYS A 283 -4.14 12.62 -12.88
CA CYS A 283 -4.70 11.27 -12.75
C CYS A 283 -5.91 11.24 -11.82
N SER A 284 -5.76 11.76 -10.61
CA SER A 284 -6.83 11.78 -9.61
C SER A 284 -8.03 12.58 -10.10
N TYR A 285 -7.79 13.79 -10.62
CA TYR A 285 -8.86 14.66 -11.07
C TYR A 285 -9.67 14.06 -12.23
N VAL A 286 -9.01 13.50 -13.26
CA VAL A 286 -9.69 12.81 -14.36
C VAL A 286 -10.42 11.56 -13.86
N HIS A 287 -9.80 10.76 -12.99
CA HIS A 287 -10.41 9.56 -12.41
C HIS A 287 -11.74 9.88 -11.72
N HIS A 288 -11.75 10.85 -10.81
CA HIS A 288 -12.95 11.22 -10.06
C HIS A 288 -13.97 11.93 -10.93
N ALA A 289 -13.55 12.81 -11.83
CA ALA A 289 -14.46 13.50 -12.73
C ALA A 289 -15.17 12.53 -13.69
N MET A 290 -14.47 11.53 -14.22
CA MET A 290 -15.10 10.46 -15.04
C MET A 290 -16.07 9.62 -14.21
N ASN A 291 -15.80 9.38 -12.93
CA ASN A 291 -16.74 8.69 -12.05
C ASN A 291 -18.02 9.52 -11.82
N HIS A 292 -17.88 10.84 -11.60
CA HIS A 292 -19.02 11.75 -11.50
C HIS A 292 -19.82 11.87 -12.81
N ARG A 293 -19.14 11.83 -13.96
CA ARG A 293 -19.77 11.84 -15.29
C ARG A 293 -20.31 10.48 -15.74
N LYS A 294 -20.27 9.46 -14.87
CA LYS A 294 -20.71 8.09 -15.13
C LYS A 294 -20.04 7.43 -16.36
N LYS A 295 -18.71 7.59 -16.46
CA LYS A 295 -17.90 7.10 -17.58
C LYS A 295 -16.62 6.38 -17.14
N ARG A 296 -16.37 6.26 -15.83
CA ARG A 296 -15.13 5.67 -15.34
C ARG A 296 -15.04 4.18 -15.67
N SER A 297 -16.16 3.47 -15.74
CA SER A 297 -16.19 2.05 -16.12
C SER A 297 -15.83 1.82 -17.59
N LYS A 298 -15.99 2.84 -18.44
CA LYS A 298 -15.80 2.74 -19.90
C LYS A 298 -14.36 2.90 -20.34
N CYS A 299 -13.45 3.22 -19.43
CA CYS A 299 -12.06 3.49 -19.79
C CYS A 299 -11.05 3.05 -18.72
N ALA A 300 -9.82 2.78 -19.17
CA ALA A 300 -8.64 2.72 -18.32
C ALA A 300 -7.80 4.00 -18.50
N ILE A 301 -7.12 4.43 -17.44
CA ILE A 301 -6.23 5.59 -17.43
C ILE A 301 -4.79 5.09 -17.45
N ILE A 302 -4.00 5.52 -18.42
CA ILE A 302 -2.57 5.25 -18.56
C ILE A 302 -1.84 6.59 -18.41
N ILE A 303 -0.78 6.61 -17.61
CA ILE A 303 0.03 7.82 -17.38
C ILE A 303 1.31 7.72 -18.20
N GLU A 304 1.55 8.67 -19.11
CA GLU A 304 2.82 8.84 -19.84
C GLU A 304 3.50 10.10 -19.30
N SER A 305 4.48 9.94 -18.42
CA SER A 305 5.01 11.09 -17.67
C SER A 305 6.51 11.05 -17.43
N ALA A 306 7.14 12.23 -17.40
CA ALA A 306 8.52 12.42 -16.99
C ALA A 306 8.73 12.39 -15.46
N GLU A 307 7.66 12.54 -14.67
CA GLU A 307 7.72 12.74 -13.22
C GLU A 307 7.97 11.45 -12.39
N PRO A 308 7.28 10.32 -12.66
CA PRO A 308 7.39 9.11 -11.86
C PRO A 308 8.78 8.47 -12.00
N ARG A 309 9.42 8.18 -10.87
CA ARG A 309 10.79 7.63 -10.81
C ARG A 309 11.06 6.79 -9.57
N GLU A 310 10.36 7.05 -8.48
CA GLU A 310 10.44 6.27 -7.24
C GLU A 310 9.19 5.44 -7.05
N VAL A 311 9.33 4.29 -6.36
CA VAL A 311 8.23 3.35 -6.03
C VAL A 311 6.99 4.06 -5.49
N HIS A 312 7.17 5.08 -4.65
CA HIS A 312 6.04 5.80 -4.06
C HIS A 312 5.22 6.57 -5.11
N HIS A 313 5.83 7.11 -6.16
CA HIS A 313 5.11 7.78 -7.26
C HIS A 313 4.21 6.82 -8.02
N PHE A 314 4.68 5.59 -8.27
CA PHE A 314 3.86 4.56 -8.93
C PHE A 314 2.72 4.12 -8.01
N ALA A 315 3.02 3.87 -6.73
CA ALA A 315 2.01 3.48 -5.75
C ALA A 315 0.90 4.54 -5.61
N THR A 316 1.24 5.84 -5.56
CA THR A 316 0.23 6.90 -5.52
C THR A 316 -0.57 6.95 -6.83
N LEU A 317 0.07 6.92 -7.99
CA LEU A 317 -0.66 6.93 -9.27
C LEU A 317 -1.66 5.78 -9.39
N PHE A 318 -1.26 4.55 -9.03
CA PHE A 318 -2.19 3.41 -9.01
C PHE A 318 -3.29 3.60 -7.98
N GLY A 319 -2.95 4.01 -6.75
CA GLY A 319 -3.92 4.25 -5.68
C GLY A 319 -4.94 5.35 -5.98
N TYR A 320 -4.62 6.27 -6.91
CA TYR A 320 -5.53 7.32 -7.40
C TYR A 320 -6.09 7.04 -8.82
N GLY A 321 -5.96 5.80 -9.30
CA GLY A 321 -6.77 5.28 -10.40
C GLY A 321 -6.08 5.08 -11.74
N ALA A 322 -4.76 5.28 -11.82
CA ALA A 322 -3.98 4.85 -12.97
C ALA A 322 -4.02 3.32 -13.10
N SER A 323 -4.06 2.83 -14.33
CA SER A 323 -4.02 1.40 -14.66
C SER A 323 -2.65 0.96 -15.17
N ALA A 324 -1.86 1.88 -15.69
CA ALA A 324 -0.47 1.65 -16.08
C ALA A 324 0.28 3.00 -16.12
N VAL A 325 1.61 2.96 -15.99
CA VAL A 325 2.47 4.15 -15.95
C VAL A 325 3.70 3.93 -16.83
N CYS A 326 3.97 4.84 -17.77
CA CYS A 326 5.17 4.91 -18.58
C CYS A 326 6.04 6.09 -18.10
N PRO A 327 7.13 5.81 -17.36
CA PRO A 327 8.07 6.82 -16.85
C PRO A 327 9.13 7.17 -17.92
N TYR A 328 8.72 7.75 -19.05
CA TYR A 328 9.58 7.81 -20.24
C TYR A 328 10.93 8.51 -19.99
N LEU A 329 10.96 9.57 -19.17
CA LEU A 329 12.21 10.31 -18.90
C LEU A 329 13.23 9.46 -18.12
N VAL A 330 12.78 8.53 -17.29
CA VAL A 330 13.69 7.63 -16.59
C VAL A 330 14.45 6.75 -17.58
N TYR A 331 13.79 6.27 -18.62
CA TYR A 331 14.42 5.44 -19.65
C TYR A 331 15.44 6.24 -20.48
N GLU A 332 15.13 7.49 -20.82
CA GLU A 332 16.08 8.39 -21.49
C GLU A 332 17.32 8.65 -20.61
N VAL A 333 17.13 8.85 -19.30
CA VAL A 333 18.24 9.03 -18.35
C VAL A 333 19.08 7.75 -18.24
N ILE A 334 18.46 6.57 -18.22
CA ILE A 334 19.18 5.29 -18.21
C ILE A 334 20.04 5.14 -19.48
N ASP A 335 19.47 5.43 -20.65
CA ASP A 335 20.19 5.37 -21.94
C ASP A 335 21.37 6.37 -21.94
N GLU A 336 21.15 7.61 -21.51
CA GLU A 336 22.22 8.61 -21.39
C GLU A 336 23.33 8.14 -20.43
N MET A 337 23.00 7.53 -19.30
CA MET A 337 23.98 6.99 -18.35
C MET A 337 24.80 5.85 -18.96
N ILE A 338 24.20 5.00 -19.79
CA ILE A 338 24.90 3.92 -20.50
C ILE A 338 25.82 4.52 -21.57
N GLN A 339 25.31 5.44 -22.40
CA GLN A 339 26.09 6.11 -23.45
C GLN A 339 27.31 6.86 -22.91
N ASN A 340 27.18 7.45 -21.71
CA ASN A 340 28.26 8.14 -21.01
C ASN A 340 29.20 7.18 -20.23
N GLY A 341 28.95 5.87 -20.24
CA GLY A 341 29.79 4.87 -19.57
C GLY A 341 29.66 4.86 -18.04
N HIS A 342 28.59 5.42 -17.48
CA HIS A 342 28.30 5.33 -16.05
C HIS A 342 27.69 3.99 -15.65
N LEU A 343 27.09 3.27 -16.60
CA LEU A 343 26.48 1.96 -16.43
C LEU A 343 27.05 0.99 -17.49
N GLU A 344 27.51 -0.18 -17.05
CA GLU A 344 28.01 -1.25 -17.92
C GLU A 344 26.94 -2.35 -18.08
N ILE A 345 25.83 -2.02 -18.75
CA ILE A 345 24.67 -2.91 -18.97
C ILE A 345 23.95 -2.49 -20.26
N GLU A 346 23.32 -3.45 -20.95
CA GLU A 346 22.51 -3.15 -22.14
C GLU A 346 21.21 -2.43 -21.75
N LEU A 347 20.72 -1.53 -22.62
CA LEU A 347 19.55 -0.69 -22.33
C LEU A 347 18.30 -1.51 -21.99
N ASP A 348 18.00 -2.55 -22.76
CA ASP A 348 16.82 -3.40 -22.54
C ASP A 348 16.87 -4.11 -21.18
N GLU A 349 18.06 -4.55 -20.75
CA GLU A 349 18.26 -5.20 -19.45
C GLU A 349 18.14 -4.19 -18.30
N ALA A 350 18.65 -2.97 -18.49
CA ALA A 350 18.52 -1.89 -17.51
C ALA A 350 17.05 -1.46 -17.30
N ILE A 351 16.29 -1.35 -18.39
CA ILE A 351 14.85 -1.05 -18.36
C ILE A 351 14.08 -2.16 -17.64
N ASP A 352 14.34 -3.43 -17.98
CA ASP A 352 13.70 -4.58 -17.33
C ASP A 352 14.03 -4.63 -15.82
N ASN A 353 15.28 -4.36 -15.44
CA ASN A 353 15.69 -4.26 -14.04
C ASN A 353 14.94 -3.13 -13.30
N PHE A 354 14.77 -1.96 -13.93
CA PHE A 354 14.00 -0.86 -13.36
C PHE A 354 12.53 -1.25 -13.18
N GLN A 355 11.89 -1.80 -14.21
CA GLN A 355 10.49 -2.26 -14.17
C GLN A 355 10.27 -3.33 -13.08
N LYS A 356 11.21 -4.27 -12.92
CA LYS A 356 11.19 -5.28 -11.86
C LYS A 356 11.34 -4.66 -10.47
N ALA A 357 12.28 -3.73 -10.29
CA ALA A 357 12.50 -3.06 -9.02
C ALA A 357 11.28 -2.23 -8.58
N VAL A 358 10.65 -1.52 -9.52
CA VAL A 358 9.41 -0.77 -9.25
C VAL A 358 8.27 -1.73 -8.93
N GLY A 359 8.06 -2.80 -9.73
CA GLY A 359 7.02 -3.80 -9.48
C GLY A 359 7.14 -4.45 -8.09
N ALA A 360 8.32 -4.92 -7.72
CA ALA A 360 8.60 -5.47 -6.39
C ALA A 360 8.41 -4.42 -5.28
N GLY A 361 8.78 -3.17 -5.54
CA GLY A 361 8.55 -2.05 -4.64
C GLY A 361 7.07 -1.77 -4.40
N VAL A 362 6.24 -1.80 -5.45
CA VAL A 362 4.79 -1.60 -5.35
C VAL A 362 4.14 -2.74 -4.56
N ILE A 363 4.52 -4.00 -4.82
CA ILE A 363 4.10 -5.15 -4.02
C ILE A 363 4.45 -4.93 -2.54
N LYS A 364 5.67 -4.47 -2.24
CA LYS A 364 6.08 -4.17 -0.87
C LYS A 364 5.23 -3.08 -0.23
N VAL A 365 4.78 -2.07 -0.98
CA VAL A 365 3.88 -1.02 -0.45
C VAL A 365 2.49 -1.60 -0.16
N MET A 366 1.94 -2.40 -1.07
CA MET A 366 0.64 -3.04 -0.90
C MET A 366 0.62 -4.03 0.28
N ASN A 367 1.68 -4.83 0.44
CA ASN A 367 1.75 -5.83 1.51
C ASN A 367 1.82 -5.20 2.91
N LYS A 368 2.25 -3.93 3.06
CA LYS A 368 2.25 -3.23 4.37
C LYS A 368 0.86 -3.11 4.99
N ILE A 369 -0.18 -3.19 4.17
CA ILE A 369 -1.59 -3.05 4.57
C ILE A 369 -2.38 -4.35 4.31
N GLY A 370 -1.70 -5.44 3.92
CA GLY A 370 -2.32 -6.74 3.67
C GLY A 370 -3.05 -6.87 2.33
N ILE A 371 -2.76 -6.00 1.35
CA ILE A 371 -3.29 -6.11 -0.02
C ILE A 371 -2.27 -6.83 -0.90
N SER A 372 -2.75 -7.77 -1.71
CA SER A 372 -1.91 -8.68 -2.48
C SER A 372 -2.10 -8.56 -4.00
N THR A 373 -3.21 -7.96 -4.49
CA THR A 373 -3.33 -7.58 -5.92
C THR A 373 -3.30 -6.08 -6.17
N LEU A 374 -2.65 -5.68 -7.26
CA LEU A 374 -2.75 -4.32 -7.76
C LEU A 374 -4.18 -4.00 -8.20
N HIS A 375 -4.96 -5.00 -8.62
CA HIS A 375 -6.35 -4.82 -9.03
C HIS A 375 -7.21 -4.25 -7.89
N SER A 376 -7.06 -4.77 -6.66
CA SER A 376 -7.71 -4.24 -5.46
C SER A 376 -7.09 -2.94 -4.97
N TYR A 377 -5.77 -2.76 -5.13
CA TYR A 377 -5.07 -1.55 -4.70
C TYR A 377 -5.39 -0.32 -5.55
N ARG A 378 -5.68 -0.53 -6.84
CA ARG A 378 -5.99 0.53 -7.79
C ARG A 378 -7.24 1.30 -7.35
N ALA A 379 -7.13 2.63 -7.27
CA ALA A 379 -8.20 3.52 -6.81
C ALA A 379 -8.66 3.31 -5.34
N ALA A 380 -7.95 2.50 -4.54
CA ALA A 380 -8.30 2.30 -3.12
C ALA A 380 -7.89 3.47 -2.22
N GLN A 381 -7.05 4.40 -2.71
CA GLN A 381 -6.62 5.62 -2.01
C GLN A 381 -6.10 5.37 -0.58
N ILE A 382 -5.22 4.36 -0.41
CA ILE A 382 -4.63 4.03 0.90
C ILE A 382 -3.48 4.98 1.25
N PHE A 383 -3.81 6.26 1.34
CA PHE A 383 -2.91 7.37 1.60
C PHE A 383 -3.56 8.38 2.53
N GLU A 384 -2.71 9.13 3.21
CA GLU A 384 -3.13 10.31 3.96
C GLU A 384 -2.37 11.52 3.41
N ALA A 385 -3.11 12.59 3.15
CA ALA A 385 -2.51 13.85 2.76
C ALA A 385 -2.04 14.63 4.00
N LEU A 386 -0.80 15.10 3.95
CA LEU A 386 -0.23 15.99 4.95
C LEU A 386 0.18 17.29 4.29
N GLY A 387 -0.35 18.42 4.78
CA GLY A 387 -0.04 19.75 4.26
C GLY A 387 -0.87 20.15 3.04
N LEU A 388 -1.93 19.42 2.68
CA LEU A 388 -2.87 19.83 1.63
C LEU A 388 -4.11 20.48 2.25
N ARG A 389 -4.51 21.65 1.75
CA ARG A 389 -5.73 22.34 2.18
C ARG A 389 -6.95 21.47 1.93
N LYS A 390 -7.93 21.51 2.85
CA LYS A 390 -9.13 20.67 2.76
C LYS A 390 -9.90 20.87 1.45
N GLU A 391 -10.16 22.11 1.04
CA GLU A 391 -10.85 22.43 -0.22
C GLU A 391 -10.10 21.88 -1.45
N PHE A 392 -8.77 21.87 -1.41
CA PHE A 392 -7.94 21.33 -2.48
C PHE A 392 -8.00 19.80 -2.50
N ALA A 393 -7.85 19.15 -1.34
CA ALA A 393 -7.96 17.70 -1.22
C ALA A 393 -9.36 17.21 -1.62
N GLU A 394 -10.43 17.85 -1.16
CA GLU A 394 -11.81 17.47 -1.50
C GLU A 394 -12.10 17.60 -3.00
N LYS A 395 -11.53 18.63 -3.67
CA LYS A 395 -11.74 18.83 -5.11
C LYS A 395 -10.91 17.87 -5.97
N TYR A 396 -9.63 17.69 -5.64
CA TYR A 396 -8.68 17.01 -6.53
C TYR A 396 -8.29 15.61 -6.08
N PHE A 397 -8.44 15.29 -4.79
CA PHE A 397 -8.21 13.99 -4.18
C PHE A 397 -9.38 13.56 -3.26
N PRO A 398 -10.63 13.54 -3.75
CA PRO A 398 -11.81 13.17 -2.96
C PRO A 398 -11.58 11.93 -2.09
N PHE A 399 -12.17 11.92 -0.90
CA PHE A 399 -12.07 10.86 0.11
C PHE A 399 -10.69 10.69 0.78
N THR A 400 -9.67 11.47 0.40
CA THR A 400 -8.37 11.46 1.08
C THR A 400 -8.42 12.29 2.36
N ALA A 401 -8.01 11.70 3.48
CA ALA A 401 -7.93 12.43 4.75
C ALA A 401 -6.79 13.46 4.72
N THR A 402 -7.07 14.69 5.19
CA THR A 402 -6.07 15.72 5.48
C THR A 402 -6.31 16.28 6.88
N ARG A 403 -5.38 16.00 7.81
CA ARG A 403 -5.50 16.40 9.22
C ARG A 403 -4.73 17.68 9.54
N ILE A 404 -3.69 17.96 8.75
CA ILE A 404 -2.89 19.18 8.85
C ILE A 404 -2.93 19.80 7.46
N GLU A 405 -3.64 20.93 7.36
CA GLU A 405 -3.86 21.64 6.11
C GLU A 405 -2.64 22.47 5.69
N GLY A 406 -2.62 22.94 4.43
CA GLY A 406 -1.53 23.78 3.93
C GLY A 406 -1.77 24.28 2.51
N VAL A 407 -0.99 23.75 1.57
CA VAL A 407 -0.94 24.19 0.18
C VAL A 407 -2.23 23.88 -0.58
N GLY A 408 -2.54 24.72 -1.57
CA GLY A 408 -3.58 24.50 -2.54
C GLY A 408 -3.05 24.62 -3.97
N ILE A 409 -3.97 24.86 -4.91
CA ILE A 409 -3.65 24.89 -6.35
C ILE A 409 -2.70 26.03 -6.73
N LEU A 410 -2.72 27.14 -6.00
CA LEU A 410 -1.83 28.28 -6.23
C LEU A 410 -0.37 27.90 -5.97
N GLU A 411 -0.09 27.34 -4.80
CA GLU A 411 1.26 26.96 -4.40
C GLU A 411 1.80 25.81 -5.28
N VAL A 412 0.93 24.89 -5.70
CA VAL A 412 1.27 23.84 -6.68
C VAL A 412 1.67 24.47 -8.03
N HIS A 413 0.88 25.41 -8.53
CA HIS A 413 1.19 26.14 -9.76
C HIS A 413 2.53 26.89 -9.66
N GLU A 414 2.77 27.59 -8.55
CA GLU A 414 4.02 28.32 -8.31
C GLU A 414 5.23 27.40 -8.27
N GLU A 415 5.12 26.24 -7.63
CA GLU A 415 6.20 25.25 -7.56
C GLU A 415 6.52 24.66 -8.94
N VAL A 416 5.51 24.34 -9.74
CA VAL A 416 5.72 23.89 -11.13
C VAL A 416 6.41 24.98 -11.96
N CYS A 417 5.94 26.22 -11.90
CA CYS A 417 6.53 27.33 -12.64
C CYS A 417 7.99 27.57 -12.24
N ARG A 418 8.30 27.51 -10.93
CA ARG A 418 9.67 27.65 -10.41
C ARG A 418 10.61 26.60 -10.97
N ARG A 419 10.14 25.36 -11.17
CA ARG A 419 10.94 24.29 -11.78
C ARG A 419 11.16 24.52 -13.27
N ILE A 420 10.14 24.99 -13.99
CA ILE A 420 10.26 25.35 -15.41
C ILE A 420 11.20 26.54 -15.61
N ASP A 421 11.14 27.57 -14.76
CA ASP A 421 12.06 28.73 -14.82
C ASP A 421 13.52 28.31 -14.60
N LYS A 422 13.77 27.30 -13.76
CA LYS A 422 15.10 26.72 -13.58
C LYS A 422 15.55 25.90 -14.79
N ALA A 423 14.63 25.17 -15.42
CA ALA A 423 14.93 24.33 -16.60
C ALA A 423 15.12 25.15 -17.88
N PHE A 424 14.46 26.32 -17.99
CA PHE A 424 14.58 27.26 -19.10
C PHE A 424 15.10 28.61 -18.59
N PRO A 425 16.40 28.70 -18.21
CA PRO A 425 16.95 29.93 -17.69
C PRO A 425 16.98 31.02 -18.77
N SER A 426 16.58 32.24 -18.42
CA SER A 426 16.53 33.37 -19.36
C SER A 426 17.92 33.84 -19.86
N ASN A 427 19.01 33.24 -19.39
CA ASN A 427 20.38 33.60 -19.72
C ASN A 427 21.09 32.38 -20.32
N GLU A 428 21.44 32.45 -21.62
CA GLU A 428 22.01 31.33 -22.39
C GLU A 428 23.28 30.74 -21.75
N ASN A 429 24.05 31.53 -20.99
CA ASN A 429 25.26 31.05 -20.29
C ASN A 429 24.97 30.12 -19.10
N LEU A 430 23.71 29.92 -18.71
CA LEU A 430 23.28 29.02 -17.63
C LEU A 430 22.68 27.72 -18.15
N SER A 431 22.62 27.48 -19.47
CA SER A 431 22.03 26.27 -20.05
C SER A 431 22.75 24.98 -19.65
N ASP A 432 24.04 25.07 -19.32
CA ASP A 432 24.89 23.94 -18.92
C ASP A 432 25.03 23.80 -17.39
N ALA A 433 24.15 24.45 -16.61
CA ALA A 433 24.18 24.30 -15.17
C ALA A 433 23.85 22.83 -14.78
N PRO A 434 24.69 22.16 -13.97
CA PRO A 434 24.42 20.79 -13.55
C PRO A 434 23.14 20.71 -12.72
N LEU A 435 22.49 19.54 -12.75
CA LEU A 435 21.37 19.23 -11.86
C LEU A 435 21.73 19.54 -10.40
N GLU A 436 20.76 20.04 -9.64
CA GLU A 436 20.95 20.29 -8.22
C GLU A 436 21.36 18.98 -7.52
N MET A 437 22.45 19.01 -6.75
CA MET A 437 22.99 17.83 -6.04
C MET A 437 22.03 17.25 -4.97
N GLY A 438 20.95 17.97 -4.67
CA GLY A 438 19.94 17.62 -3.66
C GLY A 438 20.45 17.71 -2.23
N GLY A 439 19.78 16.98 -1.34
CA GLY A 439 20.12 16.90 0.08
C GLY A 439 19.05 16.23 0.94
N GLU A 440 18.05 15.60 0.33
CA GLU A 440 16.85 15.07 0.97
C GLU A 440 17.18 13.82 1.79
N TYR A 441 17.92 12.88 1.20
CA TYR A 441 18.30 11.62 1.83
C TYR A 441 19.50 11.73 2.77
N ARG A 442 20.38 12.71 2.56
CA ARG A 442 21.61 12.87 3.33
C ARG A 442 21.98 14.35 3.40
N TRP A 443 22.36 14.79 4.60
CA TRP A 443 22.84 16.14 4.82
C TRP A 443 23.98 16.51 3.86
N ARG A 444 23.84 17.68 3.25
CA ARG A 444 24.86 18.36 2.44
C ARG A 444 24.95 19.82 2.89
N ARG A 445 26.09 20.46 2.63
CA ARG A 445 26.34 21.85 3.06
C ARG A 445 25.35 22.84 2.45
N ASP A 446 25.06 22.68 1.17
CA ASP A 446 24.20 23.57 0.37
C ASP A 446 22.89 22.87 -0.05
N GLY A 447 22.50 21.80 0.65
CA GLY A 447 21.29 21.03 0.37
C GLY A 447 20.17 21.28 1.38
N GLU A 448 19.19 20.36 1.39
CA GLU A 448 18.09 20.39 2.35
C GLU A 448 18.59 20.40 3.80
N ARG A 449 17.82 21.02 4.71
CA ARG A 449 18.19 21.15 6.12
C ARG A 449 17.85 19.87 6.89
N HIS A 450 18.80 19.36 7.69
CA HIS A 450 18.61 18.14 8.50
C HIS A 450 18.73 18.40 9.99
N MET A 451 17.80 17.85 10.78
CA MET A 451 17.81 17.92 12.25
C MET A 451 19.17 17.49 12.83
N PHE A 452 19.74 16.40 12.30
CA PHE A 452 21.11 16.00 12.60
C PHE A 452 22.06 16.53 11.54
N ASN A 453 23.02 17.35 11.96
CA ASN A 453 24.08 17.86 11.11
C ASN A 453 25.44 17.78 11.86
N PRO A 454 26.57 17.90 11.15
CA PRO A 454 27.88 17.72 11.78
C PRO A 454 28.13 18.64 12.98
N ILE A 455 27.58 19.86 12.97
CA ILE A 455 27.79 20.85 14.03
C ILE A 455 26.98 20.46 15.28
N THR A 456 25.69 20.14 15.14
CA THR A 456 24.85 19.72 16.28
C THR A 456 25.38 18.42 16.90
N VAL A 457 25.82 17.46 16.08
CA VAL A 457 26.44 16.22 16.56
C VAL A 457 27.75 16.48 17.31
N ALA A 458 28.64 17.32 16.77
CA ALA A 458 29.90 17.65 17.44
C ALA A 458 29.68 18.35 18.79
N LYS A 459 28.70 19.26 18.87
CA LYS A 459 28.36 19.98 20.10
C LYS A 459 27.78 19.05 21.17
N LEU A 460 26.90 18.13 20.80
CA LEU A 460 26.41 17.11 21.73
C LEU A 460 27.55 16.23 22.23
N GLN A 461 28.46 15.80 21.35
CA GLN A 461 29.63 15.00 21.71
C GLN A 461 30.59 15.76 22.65
N GLU A 462 30.84 17.04 22.40
CA GLU A 462 31.63 17.91 23.29
C GLU A 462 30.99 17.96 24.69
N ALA A 463 29.69 18.24 24.74
CA ALA A 463 28.93 18.37 25.98
C ALA A 463 29.01 17.12 26.87
N VAL A 464 28.75 15.93 26.29
CA VAL A 464 28.71 14.68 27.06
C VAL A 464 30.09 14.12 27.38
N ARG A 465 31.08 14.27 26.49
CA ARG A 465 32.44 13.74 26.72
C ARG A 465 33.24 14.59 27.70
N GLN A 466 33.04 15.90 27.69
CA GLN A 466 33.76 16.84 28.57
C GLN A 466 32.93 17.22 29.82
N ASN A 467 31.70 16.72 29.93
CA ASN A 467 30.73 17.09 30.96
C ASN A 467 30.61 18.62 31.10
N LYS A 468 30.36 19.29 29.97
CA LYS A 468 30.36 20.75 29.84
C LYS A 468 28.94 21.29 29.60
N PRO A 469 28.25 21.80 30.64
CA PRO A 469 26.86 22.27 30.52
C PRO A 469 26.67 23.35 29.46
N VAL A 470 27.61 24.29 29.34
CA VAL A 470 27.57 25.37 28.33
C VAL A 470 27.51 24.81 26.91
N ALA A 471 28.24 23.72 26.61
CA ALA A 471 28.19 23.09 25.30
C ALA A 471 26.84 22.39 25.05
N TYR A 472 26.19 21.89 26.11
CA TYR A 472 24.84 21.33 26.01
C TYR A 472 23.80 22.43 25.77
N GLU A 473 23.92 23.58 26.41
CA GLU A 473 23.06 24.75 26.18
C GLU A 473 23.18 25.25 24.72
N GLU A 474 24.40 25.34 24.19
CA GLU A 474 24.64 25.65 22.78
C GLU A 474 23.97 24.63 21.86
N TYR A 475 24.16 23.33 22.12
CA TYR A 475 23.50 22.26 21.37
C TYR A 475 21.97 22.35 21.42
N ALA A 476 21.39 22.48 22.62
CA ALA A 476 19.95 22.53 22.84
C ALA A 476 19.32 23.74 22.15
N LYS A 477 19.97 24.91 22.24
CA LYS A 477 19.57 26.12 21.52
C LYS A 477 19.55 25.89 20.00
N MET A 478 20.63 25.31 19.46
CA MET A 478 20.70 25.01 18.03
C MET A 478 19.58 24.07 17.57
N VAL A 479 19.30 22.99 18.31
CA VAL A 479 18.23 22.04 17.97
C VAL A 479 16.84 22.68 18.10
N ASN A 480 16.59 23.47 19.14
CA ASN A 480 15.31 24.14 19.35
C ASN A 480 15.04 25.21 18.28
N GLU A 481 15.99 26.09 18.00
CA GLU A 481 15.87 27.06 16.90
C GLU A 481 15.72 26.37 15.54
N GLN A 482 16.42 25.25 15.35
CA GLN A 482 16.31 24.46 14.14
C GLN A 482 14.94 23.81 13.97
N ALA A 483 14.30 23.30 15.02
CA ALA A 483 12.97 22.73 14.95
C ALA A 483 11.93 23.73 14.42
N THR A 484 12.06 25.00 14.78
CA THR A 484 11.29 26.12 14.24
C THR A 484 11.65 26.41 12.79
N ARG A 485 12.96 26.47 12.45
CA ARG A 485 13.43 26.71 11.07
C ARG A 485 13.09 25.59 10.08
N LEU A 486 13.00 24.35 10.54
CA LEU A 486 12.58 23.17 9.77
C LEU A 486 11.06 23.04 9.71
N MET A 487 10.31 23.90 10.41
CA MET A 487 8.85 23.85 10.49
C MET A 487 8.33 22.46 10.89
N THR A 488 9.04 21.77 11.80
CA THR A 488 8.50 20.54 12.39
C THR A 488 7.20 20.87 13.12
N ILE A 489 6.21 19.96 13.14
CA ILE A 489 4.90 20.22 13.76
C ILE A 489 5.05 20.78 15.19
N ARG A 490 5.96 20.20 15.99
CA ARG A 490 6.26 20.67 17.34
C ARG A 490 6.93 22.06 17.35
N GLY A 491 7.78 22.36 16.38
CA GLY A 491 8.46 23.66 16.26
C GLY A 491 7.55 24.82 15.86
N LEU A 492 6.33 24.53 15.42
CA LEU A 492 5.26 25.49 15.17
C LEU A 492 4.40 25.78 16.43
N MET A 493 4.64 25.05 17.52
CA MET A 493 3.94 25.24 18.79
C MET A 493 4.79 26.07 19.75
N GLU A 494 4.14 26.91 20.55
CA GLU A 494 4.76 27.61 21.67
C GLU A 494 3.96 27.36 22.96
N PHE A 495 4.64 27.40 24.10
CA PHE A 495 3.98 27.36 25.39
C PHE A 495 3.39 28.75 25.69
N THR A 496 2.11 28.80 26.03
CA THR A 496 1.42 30.01 26.51
C THR A 496 1.12 29.88 28.01
N ASP A 497 0.86 31.00 28.68
CA ASP A 497 0.44 31.05 30.09
C ASP A 497 1.46 30.45 31.09
N PHE A 498 2.58 31.16 31.28
CA PHE A 498 3.61 30.78 32.25
C PHE A 498 3.24 31.21 33.68
N ASP A 499 3.18 30.26 34.60
CA ASP A 499 3.24 30.50 36.06
C ASP A 499 4.57 29.95 36.60
N PRO A 500 5.66 30.76 36.56
CA PRO A 500 6.99 30.26 36.87
C PRO A 500 7.13 29.96 38.37
N ILE A 501 7.46 28.72 38.69
CA ILE A 501 7.81 28.27 40.03
C ILE A 501 9.33 28.22 40.24
N PRO A 502 9.83 28.31 41.49
CA PRO A 502 11.21 28.01 41.82
C PRO A 502 11.64 26.61 41.35
N LEU A 503 12.88 26.46 40.87
CA LEU A 503 13.39 25.18 40.33
C LEU A 503 13.44 24.05 41.38
N ASP A 504 13.54 24.40 42.66
CA ASP A 504 13.53 23.45 43.78
C ASP A 504 12.14 22.86 44.05
N GLU A 505 11.08 23.47 43.52
CA GLU A 505 9.71 22.92 43.54
C GLU A 505 9.46 21.94 42.38
N VAL A 506 10.30 21.95 41.35
CA VAL A 506 10.21 21.02 40.22
C VAL A 506 10.60 19.62 40.66
N GLU A 507 9.92 18.60 40.12
CA GLU A 507 10.28 17.20 40.38
C GLU A 507 11.78 16.94 40.09
N PRO A 508 12.49 16.22 40.97
CA PRO A 508 13.93 16.03 40.81
C PRO A 508 14.23 15.19 39.57
N TRP A 509 15.38 15.47 38.93
CA TRP A 509 15.79 14.78 37.69
C TRP A 509 15.84 13.25 37.83
N THR A 510 16.09 12.73 39.05
CA THR A 510 16.09 11.30 39.37
C THR A 510 14.72 10.64 39.19
N GLU A 511 13.63 11.40 39.29
CA GLU A 511 12.28 10.91 38.97
C GLU A 511 11.94 11.12 37.49
N ILE A 512 12.35 12.25 36.91
CA ILE A 512 12.15 12.55 35.48
C ILE A 512 12.81 11.48 34.60
N VAL A 513 14.06 11.11 34.89
CA VAL A 513 14.86 10.20 34.05
C VAL A 513 14.28 8.78 33.99
N LYS A 514 13.49 8.36 34.98
CA LYS A 514 12.79 7.06 34.97
C LYS A 514 11.75 6.96 33.84
N ARG A 515 11.26 8.11 33.36
CA ARG A 515 10.35 8.19 32.19
C ARG A 515 11.11 8.01 30.87
N PHE A 516 12.43 8.23 30.84
CA PHE A 516 13.22 8.08 29.62
C PHE A 516 13.46 6.62 29.31
N LYS A 517 13.47 6.32 28.01
CA LYS A 517 13.67 4.98 27.48
C LYS A 517 14.53 5.07 26.24
N THR A 518 15.51 4.19 26.13
CA THR A 518 16.26 4.01 24.90
C THR A 518 15.44 3.12 23.98
N GLY A 519 15.29 3.51 22.71
CA GLY A 519 14.58 2.69 21.73
C GLY A 519 15.20 1.30 21.56
N ALA A 520 14.39 0.32 21.15
CA ALA A 520 14.85 -1.02 20.83
C ALA A 520 15.73 -0.98 19.56
N MET A 521 17.05 -1.10 19.73
CA MET A 521 18.00 -1.25 18.64
C MET A 521 18.57 -2.66 18.70
N SER A 522 18.45 -3.43 17.62
CA SER A 522 18.87 -4.82 17.62
C SER A 522 20.40 -4.94 17.69
N TYR A 523 20.90 -5.97 18.38
CA TYR A 523 22.32 -6.34 18.43
C TYR A 523 22.93 -6.62 17.03
N GLY A 524 22.11 -6.83 16.01
CA GLY A 524 22.55 -6.97 14.61
C GLY A 524 22.69 -5.62 13.86
N SER A 525 22.02 -4.56 14.32
CA SER A 525 22.10 -3.23 13.68
C SER A 525 23.15 -2.31 14.32
N ILE A 526 23.53 -2.57 15.58
CA ILE A 526 24.57 -1.85 16.31
C ILE A 526 25.57 -2.82 16.94
N SER A 527 26.78 -2.36 17.26
CA SER A 527 27.78 -3.25 17.87
C SER A 527 27.38 -3.66 19.29
N GLN A 528 27.94 -4.78 19.75
CA GLN A 528 27.80 -5.28 21.12
C GLN A 528 28.09 -4.20 22.15
N GLU A 529 29.22 -3.50 21.99
CA GLU A 529 29.67 -2.47 22.92
C GLU A 529 28.67 -1.31 23.00
N ALA A 530 28.09 -0.91 21.86
CA ALA A 530 27.07 0.13 21.83
C ALA A 530 25.78 -0.33 22.54
N HIS A 531 25.34 -1.56 22.26
CA HIS A 531 24.14 -2.15 22.87
C HIS A 531 24.29 -2.28 24.40
N GLU A 532 25.40 -2.88 24.86
CA GLU A 532 25.69 -3.05 26.28
C GLU A 532 25.87 -1.71 27.00
N THR A 533 26.52 -0.74 26.36
CA THR A 533 26.71 0.60 26.94
C THR A 533 25.36 1.27 27.25
N LEU A 534 24.40 1.19 26.33
CA LEU A 534 23.06 1.74 26.55
C LEU A 534 22.36 1.04 27.71
N ALA A 535 22.44 -0.28 27.77
CA ALA A 535 21.79 -1.04 28.82
C ALA A 535 22.37 -0.76 30.21
N VAL A 536 23.69 -0.73 30.32
CA VAL A 536 24.37 -0.37 31.56
C VAL A 536 24.02 1.07 31.97
N ALA A 537 23.93 2.01 31.02
CA ALA A 537 23.56 3.39 31.32
C ALA A 537 22.12 3.50 31.86
N MET A 538 21.14 2.86 31.20
CA MET A 538 19.74 2.89 31.61
C MET A 538 19.52 2.23 32.97
N ASN A 539 20.14 1.08 33.20
CA ASN A 539 20.09 0.39 34.49
C ASN A 539 20.65 1.25 35.64
N ARG A 540 21.68 2.06 35.36
CA ARG A 540 22.28 2.97 36.35
C ARG A 540 21.40 4.17 36.71
N ILE A 541 20.66 4.72 35.75
CA ILE A 541 19.91 5.98 35.95
C ILE A 541 18.43 5.78 36.28
N GLY A 542 17.79 4.70 35.82
CA GLY A 542 16.34 4.49 35.92
C GLY A 542 15.89 3.11 36.38
N GLY A 543 16.81 2.17 36.63
CA GLY A 543 16.49 0.78 37.00
C GLY A 543 15.93 -0.04 35.84
N TYR A 544 15.20 -1.12 36.14
CA TYR A 544 14.63 -2.07 35.15
C TYR A 544 13.43 -1.53 34.38
N ASP A 545 12.84 -0.42 34.84
CA ASP A 545 11.70 0.20 34.18
C ASP A 545 12.12 1.02 32.94
N GLY A 546 13.38 0.99 32.48
CA GLY A 546 13.93 1.79 31.38
C GLY A 546 13.56 1.37 29.95
N GLY A 547 12.61 0.45 29.77
CA GLY A 547 12.20 -0.07 28.45
C GLY A 547 13.15 -1.14 27.90
N THR A 548 13.10 -1.41 26.59
CA THR A 548 13.88 -2.48 25.91
C THR A 548 15.40 -2.34 26.03
N GLY A 549 15.92 -1.18 26.46
CA GLY A 549 17.34 -1.03 26.79
C GLY A 549 17.70 -1.44 28.23
N ALA A 550 16.75 -1.52 29.17
CA ALA A 550 17.03 -1.99 30.52
C ALA A 550 16.96 -3.52 30.55
N SER A 551 18.03 -4.19 30.12
CA SER A 551 18.15 -5.65 30.21
C SER A 551 18.85 -6.06 31.51
N PRO A 552 18.42 -7.14 32.19
CA PRO A 552 19.19 -7.73 33.28
C PRO A 552 20.63 -8.01 32.87
N MET A 553 21.59 -7.79 33.77
CA MET A 553 23.03 -7.97 33.47
C MET A 553 23.38 -9.40 33.02
N THR A 554 22.56 -10.37 33.43
CA THR A 554 22.62 -11.77 32.99
C THR A 554 22.23 -11.95 31.52
N SER A 555 21.22 -11.20 31.06
CA SER A 555 20.75 -11.20 29.67
C SER A 555 21.75 -10.52 28.73
N LEU A 556 22.53 -9.54 29.22
CA LEU A 556 23.63 -8.89 28.46
C LEU A 556 24.80 -9.84 28.20
N LYS A 557 25.16 -10.70 29.17
CA LYS A 557 26.26 -11.67 29.02
C LYS A 557 25.98 -12.80 28.03
N HIS A 558 24.70 -13.06 27.74
CA HIS A 558 24.24 -14.14 26.86
C HIS A 558 23.35 -13.63 25.73
N ALA A 559 23.50 -12.36 25.35
CA ALA A 559 22.78 -11.80 24.21
C ALA A 559 23.25 -12.50 22.92
N GLY A 560 22.36 -13.21 22.22
CA GLY A 560 22.77 -13.80 20.94
C GLY A 560 21.89 -14.84 20.27
N LEU A 561 20.76 -15.29 20.85
CA LEU A 561 19.89 -16.24 20.16
C LEU A 561 18.42 -15.78 20.25
N PRO A 562 17.63 -15.92 19.16
CA PRO A 562 16.18 -15.87 19.23
C PRO A 562 15.71 -16.70 20.42
N TRP A 563 14.84 -16.14 21.27
CA TRP A 563 14.40 -16.83 22.47
C TRP A 563 13.69 -18.16 22.12
N GLU A 564 13.12 -18.26 20.93
CA GLU A 564 12.51 -19.47 20.38
C GLU A 564 13.53 -20.60 20.19
N LEU A 565 14.73 -20.28 19.68
CA LEU A 565 15.82 -21.23 19.51
C LEU A 565 16.42 -21.61 20.86
N GLY A 566 16.67 -20.62 21.73
CA GLY A 566 17.18 -20.86 23.08
C GLY A 566 16.22 -21.70 23.93
N LEU A 567 14.91 -21.45 23.84
CA LEU A 567 13.88 -22.21 24.54
C LEU A 567 13.76 -23.62 23.98
N SER A 568 13.80 -23.79 22.65
CA SER A 568 13.76 -25.10 22.01
C SER A 568 14.97 -25.96 22.39
N GLU A 569 16.17 -25.41 22.35
CA GLU A 569 17.40 -26.12 22.73
C GLU A 569 17.43 -26.46 24.23
N ALA A 570 17.01 -25.52 25.09
CA ALA A 570 16.90 -25.76 26.53
C ALA A 570 15.86 -26.86 26.82
N GLN A 571 14.70 -26.81 26.16
CA GLN A 571 13.65 -27.83 26.25
C GLN A 571 14.19 -29.20 25.83
N GLN A 572 14.82 -29.31 24.66
CA GLN A 572 15.39 -30.57 24.15
C GLN A 572 16.45 -31.12 25.10
N THR A 573 17.37 -30.27 25.57
CA THR A 573 18.44 -30.65 26.49
C THR A 573 17.87 -31.15 27.83
N LEU A 574 16.89 -30.45 28.40
CA LEU A 574 16.24 -30.87 29.65
C LEU A 574 15.48 -32.18 29.51
N VAL A 575 14.86 -32.44 28.35
CA VAL A 575 14.18 -33.71 28.07
C VAL A 575 15.20 -34.84 27.91
N MET A 576 16.27 -34.62 27.13
CA MET A 576 17.33 -35.62 26.92
C MET A 576 18.03 -36.04 28.22
N ASN A 577 18.08 -35.16 29.21
CA ASN A 577 18.73 -35.42 30.50
C ASN A 577 17.75 -35.77 31.63
N ASP A 578 16.46 -35.97 31.33
CA ASP A 578 15.40 -36.28 32.31
C ASP A 578 15.28 -35.24 33.45
N LEU A 579 15.59 -33.98 33.12
CA LEU A 579 15.56 -32.83 34.03
C LEU A 579 14.34 -31.92 33.79
N ARG A 580 13.57 -32.15 32.73
CA ARG A 580 12.46 -31.25 32.34
C ARG A 580 11.37 -31.13 33.40
N SER A 581 11.13 -32.19 34.19
CA SER A 581 10.18 -32.20 35.31
C SER A 581 10.65 -31.39 36.53
N ARG A 582 11.92 -30.97 36.55
CA ARG A 582 12.58 -30.35 37.70
C ARG A 582 12.99 -28.89 37.47
N VAL A 583 12.86 -28.40 36.25
CA VAL A 583 13.32 -27.07 35.83
C VAL A 583 12.17 -26.34 35.15
N VAL A 584 11.88 -25.12 35.62
CA VAL A 584 11.00 -24.16 34.95
C VAL A 584 11.88 -23.28 34.07
N LEU A 585 11.53 -23.16 32.79
CA LEU A 585 12.18 -22.23 31.87
C LEU A 585 11.35 -20.95 31.81
N GLU A 586 12.00 -19.82 32.08
CA GLU A 586 11.43 -18.49 31.91
C GLU A 586 12.27 -17.75 30.85
N CYS A 587 11.61 -17.10 29.89
CA CYS A 587 12.25 -16.24 28.91
C CYS A 587 11.91 -14.78 29.19
N ASP A 588 12.90 -13.90 29.06
CA ASP A 588 12.73 -12.47 29.28
C ASP A 588 12.09 -11.86 28.01
N GLY A 589 10.77 -11.78 28.03
CA GLY A 589 9.93 -11.31 26.94
C GLY A 589 8.48 -11.51 27.33
N GLN A 590 7.71 -10.43 27.46
CA GLN A 590 6.27 -10.56 27.68
C GLN A 590 5.66 -11.27 26.47
N LEU A 591 5.09 -12.47 26.67
CA LEU A 591 4.06 -13.01 25.77
C LEU A 591 2.85 -12.08 25.86
N LYS A 592 2.84 -11.03 25.04
CA LYS A 592 1.61 -10.27 24.78
C LYS A 592 0.86 -11.05 23.71
N THR A 593 0.03 -11.98 24.15
CA THR A 593 -1.07 -12.53 23.34
C THR A 593 -2.14 -11.47 23.14
#